data_AF-A0A3N5XSM8-F1
#
_entry.id   AF-A0A3N5XSM8-F1
#
_cell.length_a   1.000
_cell.length_b   1.000
_cell.length_c   1.000
_cell.angle_alpha   90.00
_cell.angle_beta   90.00
_cell.angle_gamma   90.00
#
_symmetry.space_group_name_H-M   'P 1'
#
loop_
_entity.id
_entity.type
_entity.pdbx_description
1 polymer ?
#
loop_
_entity_poly.entity_id
_entity_poly.type
_entity_poly.pdbx_seq_one_letter_code
_entity_poly.pdbx_strand_id
1 'polypeptide(L)'
;MRALGRSLRLVSVVFLLLCSASGLFLYVLDGTAAEDVLAPAVVPQAGSGGLRPSPVLLPDGASSDWWTRIQKSIRETEYTVSWQKTRLTDVPSAWQAANRAHNFRTYFTAVGPRTSPRTATTHDWTWGMTLRSWGPRGSTRPVSQASLSTLGNRVEYRRDGLTEWYVNDPKGLEQGFILNAPPKAHQRGLSSWVELDLELSGNLRAALNRSGSKIEMRTPGGVGIVHYGNLAAFDASRRELPTRMELEGSQIALLVDTREAVYPIVVDPLATSPAWTADGERGSVYLGNSVATAGDVNGDGYSDVIVGASSYDYGQPEEGHVFLFLGSASGLSTSADWTAEGNQDHAYFGVSVSTAGDVNGDGFSDVIVGADHYDSGQTNEGRAYVYYGSDQGLGTSPDWTAEGGQDNVLFGTSVSTAGDVNGDGYSDVVVSAPQYDHGSFDEG
;
A
#
# COMPACT_ATOMS: atom_id res chain seq x y z
N MET A 1 -26.72 -60.21 -31.61
CA MET A 1 -26.37 -60.12 -33.06
C MET A 1 -26.08 -58.67 -33.39
N ARG A 2 -24.97 -58.42 -34.12
CA ARG A 2 -24.36 -57.11 -34.50
C ARG A 2 -23.74 -56.38 -33.30
N ALA A 3 -22.43 -56.33 -33.03
CA ALA A 3 -21.19 -56.32 -33.83
C ALA A 3 -21.03 -55.08 -34.72
N LEU A 4 -20.24 -54.12 -34.23
CA LEU A 4 -19.44 -53.06 -34.90
C LEU A 4 -18.58 -52.46 -33.76
N GLY A 5 -17.26 -52.40 -33.74
CA GLY A 5 -16.26 -52.67 -34.76
C GLY A 5 -15.31 -51.47 -34.89
N ARG A 6 -14.12 -51.57 -34.27
CA ARG A 6 -12.88 -50.79 -34.52
C ARG A 6 -12.90 -49.34 -33.99
N SER A 7 -11.80 -48.72 -33.56
CA SER A 7 -10.39 -48.96 -33.84
C SER A 7 -9.54 -48.38 -32.69
N LEU A 8 -8.75 -49.20 -32.01
CA LEU A 8 -7.56 -48.73 -31.29
C LEU A 8 -6.61 -48.19 -32.37
N ARG A 9 -6.35 -46.87 -32.41
CA ARG A 9 -5.21 -46.34 -33.16
C ARG A 9 -4.00 -46.42 -32.24
N LEU A 10 -3.12 -47.38 -32.51
CA LEU A 10 -1.73 -47.36 -32.08
C LEU A 10 -1.12 -46.04 -32.61
N VAL A 11 -0.75 -45.14 -31.71
CA VAL A 11 0.21 -44.09 -32.04
C VAL A 11 1.59 -44.72 -31.83
N SER A 12 2.25 -45.06 -32.93
CA SER A 12 3.65 -45.48 -32.91
C SER A 12 4.50 -44.31 -32.45
N VAL A 13 4.99 -44.37 -31.21
CA VAL A 13 5.99 -43.44 -30.68
C VAL A 13 7.35 -43.89 -31.20
N VAL A 14 7.90 -43.15 -32.16
CA VAL A 14 9.28 -43.33 -32.63
C VAL A 14 10.20 -42.58 -31.66
N PHE A 15 10.98 -43.32 -30.86
CA PHE A 15 12.02 -42.75 -30.00
C PHE A 15 13.32 -42.60 -30.80
N LEU A 16 13.76 -41.36 -31.05
CA LEU A 16 15.09 -41.09 -31.58
C LEU A 16 16.01 -40.69 -30.41
N LEU A 17 16.97 -41.55 -30.04
CA LEU A 17 18.03 -41.21 -29.09
C LEU A 17 19.18 -40.52 -29.84
N LEU A 18 19.42 -39.26 -29.53
CA LEU A 18 20.68 -38.59 -29.83
C LEU A 18 21.30 -38.10 -28.52
N CYS A 19 22.51 -38.59 -28.26
CA CYS A 19 23.26 -38.35 -27.04
C CYS A 19 24.20 -37.16 -27.25
N SER A 20 24.08 -36.10 -26.44
CA SER A 20 25.17 -35.15 -26.23
C SER A 20 25.20 -34.69 -24.78
N ALA A 21 26.41 -34.45 -24.28
CA ALA A 21 26.71 -34.23 -22.88
C ALA A 21 26.25 -32.84 -22.44
N SER A 22 24.99 -32.71 -22.01
CA SER A 22 24.46 -31.81 -20.96
C SER A 22 22.92 -31.80 -20.99
N GLY A 23 22.28 -32.70 -20.23
CA GLY A 23 20.85 -32.63 -19.90
C GLY A 23 19.86 -33.30 -20.87
N LEU A 24 18.91 -34.06 -20.30
CA LEU A 24 17.86 -34.81 -21.00
C LEU A 24 16.67 -33.88 -21.34
N PHE A 25 16.28 -33.77 -22.61
CA PHE A 25 15.05 -33.06 -23.03
C PHE A 25 14.07 -34.02 -23.69
N LEU A 26 12.82 -34.00 -23.25
CA LEU A 26 11.69 -34.73 -23.82
C LEU A 26 10.87 -33.77 -24.69
N TYR A 27 10.79 -34.00 -26.00
CA TYR A 27 9.96 -33.19 -26.91
C TYR A 27 8.71 -33.98 -27.34
N VAL A 28 7.55 -33.36 -27.23
CA VAL A 28 6.28 -33.80 -27.85
C VAL A 28 5.93 -32.75 -28.91
N LEU A 29 5.84 -33.13 -30.18
CA LEU A 29 5.41 -32.26 -31.26
C LEU A 29 3.94 -32.59 -31.59
N ASP A 30 3.04 -31.63 -31.40
CA ASP A 30 1.70 -31.64 -32.00
C ASP A 30 1.66 -30.55 -33.08
N GLY A 31 1.23 -30.94 -34.27
CA GLY A 31 1.16 -30.04 -35.43
C GLY A 31 -0.22 -30.04 -36.05
N THR A 32 -0.80 -28.85 -36.21
CA THR A 32 -1.73 -28.48 -37.29
C THR A 32 -1.80 -26.95 -37.42
N ALA A 33 -1.67 -26.45 -38.65
CA ALA A 33 -1.82 -25.05 -39.07
C ALA A 33 -2.88 -24.94 -40.20
N ALA A 34 -3.25 -23.69 -40.54
CA ALA A 34 -4.11 -23.16 -41.65
C ALA A 34 -5.51 -22.68 -41.21
N GLU A 35 -6.10 -21.55 -41.64
CA GLU A 35 -5.79 -20.59 -42.73
C GLU A 35 -6.60 -19.26 -42.58
N ASP A 36 -6.26 -18.25 -43.41
CA ASP A 36 -6.66 -16.83 -43.53
C ASP A 36 -8.15 -16.49 -43.80
N VAL A 37 -8.59 -15.26 -43.41
CA VAL A 37 -9.39 -14.31 -44.25
C VAL A 37 -9.08 -12.84 -43.89
N LEU A 38 -8.90 -12.01 -44.93
CA LEU A 38 -8.48 -10.60 -44.97
C LEU A 38 -9.58 -9.55 -44.68
N ALA A 39 -9.10 -8.33 -44.34
CA ALA A 39 -9.77 -7.12 -43.82
C ALA A 39 -10.76 -6.35 -44.74
N PRO A 40 -11.28 -5.17 -44.30
CA PRO A 40 -10.64 -3.94 -44.79
C PRO A 40 -10.41 -2.83 -43.75
N ALA A 41 -9.47 -1.96 -44.12
CA ALA A 41 -8.88 -0.87 -43.35
C ALA A 41 -9.79 0.36 -43.16
N VAL A 42 -9.67 1.00 -42.00
CA VAL A 42 -10.10 2.39 -41.76
C VAL A 42 -8.88 3.20 -41.34
N VAL A 43 -8.70 4.35 -42.01
CA VAL A 43 -7.62 5.34 -41.83
C VAL A 43 -7.74 6.03 -40.45
N PRO A 44 -6.64 6.28 -39.70
CA PRO A 44 -6.72 6.85 -38.36
C PRO A 44 -6.92 8.37 -38.38
N GLN A 45 -7.80 8.88 -37.51
CA GLN A 45 -7.76 10.28 -37.08
C GLN A 45 -6.97 10.39 -35.77
N ALA A 46 -6.07 11.36 -35.72
CA ALA A 46 -5.16 11.63 -34.61
C ALA A 46 -5.84 12.47 -33.52
N GLY A 47 -5.61 12.13 -32.24
CA GLY A 47 -5.94 12.98 -31.09
C GLY A 47 -5.82 12.26 -29.75
N SER A 48 -5.01 12.83 -28.84
CA SER A 48 -4.79 12.49 -27.41
C SER A 48 -4.43 11.05 -27.04
N GLY A 49 -3.12 10.75 -27.14
CA GLY A 49 -2.53 9.53 -26.60
C GLY A 49 -2.41 9.56 -25.07
N GLY A 50 -3.35 8.92 -24.39
CA GLY A 50 -3.02 8.20 -23.16
C GLY A 50 -2.19 6.97 -23.55
N LEU A 51 -0.95 6.90 -23.09
CA LEU A 51 -0.10 5.74 -23.34
C LEU A 51 -0.69 4.54 -22.59
N ARG A 52 -1.55 3.76 -23.27
CA ARG A 52 -1.83 2.37 -22.87
C ARG A 52 -0.48 1.66 -22.73
N PRO A 53 -0.21 0.93 -21.63
CA PRO A 53 0.94 0.04 -21.61
C PRO A 53 0.74 -1.01 -22.70
N SER A 54 1.60 -0.98 -23.73
CA SER A 54 1.60 -2.01 -24.77
C SER A 54 1.66 -3.40 -24.13
N PRO A 55 0.95 -4.41 -24.66
CA PRO A 55 1.15 -5.78 -24.23
C PRO A 55 2.64 -6.10 -24.34
N VAL A 56 3.24 -6.61 -23.26
CA VAL A 56 4.64 -7.00 -23.27
C VAL A 56 4.80 -8.14 -24.27
N LEU A 57 5.31 -7.84 -25.47
CA LEU A 57 5.68 -8.85 -26.44
C LEU A 57 6.83 -9.67 -25.86
N LEU A 58 6.52 -10.90 -25.46
CA LEU A 58 7.51 -11.83 -24.95
C LEU A 58 8.45 -12.26 -26.08
N PRO A 59 9.75 -12.46 -25.82
CA PRO A 59 10.68 -13.01 -26.81
C PRO A 59 10.18 -14.35 -27.37
N ASP A 60 10.49 -14.65 -28.63
CA ASP A 60 10.11 -15.93 -29.26
C ASP A 60 10.56 -17.12 -28.40
N GLY A 61 9.60 -17.98 -28.03
CA GLY A 61 9.81 -19.16 -27.17
C GLY A 61 9.64 -18.93 -25.66
N ALA A 62 9.39 -17.70 -25.21
CA ALA A 62 9.02 -17.41 -23.83
C ALA A 62 7.50 -17.61 -23.62
N SER A 63 7.12 -18.64 -22.85
CA SER A 63 5.73 -18.80 -22.42
C SER A 63 5.35 -17.74 -21.38
N SER A 64 4.05 -17.47 -21.25
CA SER A 64 3.49 -16.67 -20.15
C SER A 64 3.96 -17.18 -18.78
N ASP A 65 3.97 -18.50 -18.58
CA ASP A 65 4.46 -19.14 -17.35
C ASP A 65 5.95 -18.91 -17.09
N TRP A 66 6.77 -18.89 -18.15
CA TRP A 66 8.17 -18.52 -18.03
C TRP A 66 8.29 -17.05 -17.61
N TRP A 67 7.53 -16.15 -18.24
CA TRP A 67 7.56 -14.73 -17.91
C TRP A 67 7.13 -14.45 -16.47
N THR A 68 6.04 -15.05 -16.01
CA THR A 68 5.58 -14.95 -14.62
C THR A 68 6.65 -15.44 -13.63
N ARG A 69 7.34 -16.55 -13.94
CA ARG A 69 8.44 -17.07 -13.12
C ARG A 69 9.64 -16.12 -13.08
N ILE A 70 10.02 -15.53 -14.21
CA ILE A 70 11.12 -14.54 -14.26
C ILE A 70 10.74 -13.29 -13.48
N GLN A 71 9.54 -12.74 -13.68
CA GLN A 71 9.07 -11.58 -12.91
C GLN A 71 9.05 -11.88 -11.41
N LYS A 72 8.59 -13.07 -11.00
CA LYS A 72 8.62 -13.51 -9.60
C LYS A 72 10.06 -13.60 -9.08
N SER A 73 10.96 -14.25 -9.83
CA SER A 73 12.37 -14.38 -9.45
C SER A 73 13.06 -13.03 -9.32
N ILE A 74 12.82 -12.10 -10.24
CA ILE A 74 13.36 -10.72 -10.17
C ILE A 74 12.84 -10.03 -8.91
N ARG A 75 11.53 -10.10 -8.64
CA ARG A 75 10.94 -9.53 -7.41
C ARG A 75 11.57 -10.12 -6.14
N GLU A 76 11.74 -11.44 -6.09
CA GLU A 76 12.34 -12.12 -4.94
C GLU A 76 13.81 -11.73 -4.73
N THR A 77 14.58 -11.57 -5.82
CA THR A 77 15.97 -11.12 -5.71
C THR A 77 16.11 -9.69 -5.20
N GLU A 78 15.12 -8.81 -5.40
CA GLU A 78 15.18 -7.45 -4.86
C GLU A 78 15.23 -7.45 -3.33
N TYR A 79 14.68 -8.46 -2.66
CA TYR A 79 14.72 -8.55 -1.21
C TYR A 79 16.07 -8.99 -0.64
N THR A 80 16.96 -9.52 -1.47
CA THR A 80 18.28 -10.01 -1.01
C THR A 80 19.26 -8.87 -0.72
N VAL A 81 19.97 -8.95 0.39
CA VAL A 81 21.09 -8.05 0.70
C VAL A 81 22.25 -8.33 -0.25
N SER A 82 22.81 -7.29 -0.87
CA SER A 82 23.97 -7.42 -1.77
C SER A 82 24.97 -6.28 -1.63
N TRP A 83 26.25 -6.57 -1.86
CA TRP A 83 27.32 -5.57 -1.85
C TRP A 83 27.46 -4.92 -3.22
N GLN A 84 27.22 -3.61 -3.33
CA GLN A 84 27.38 -2.89 -4.60
C GLN A 84 27.74 -1.42 -4.37
N LYS A 85 27.98 -0.68 -5.46
CA LYS A 85 28.11 0.78 -5.40
C LYS A 85 26.80 1.40 -4.87
N THR A 86 26.93 2.42 -4.03
CA THR A 86 25.76 3.12 -3.49
C THR A 86 25.43 4.36 -4.31
N ARG A 87 24.25 4.95 -4.05
CA ARG A 87 23.87 6.29 -4.54
C ARG A 87 24.23 7.40 -3.55
N LEU A 88 24.82 7.06 -2.40
CA LEU A 88 25.27 8.01 -1.39
C LEU A 88 26.56 8.68 -1.86
N THR A 89 26.66 9.99 -1.66
CA THR A 89 27.82 10.78 -2.09
C THR A 89 29.07 10.52 -1.25
N ASP A 90 28.89 10.09 0.00
CA ASP A 90 29.96 9.87 0.98
C ASP A 90 30.32 8.39 1.20
N VAL A 91 29.56 7.45 0.64
CA VAL A 91 29.79 6.00 0.80
C VAL A 91 29.87 5.31 -0.57
N PRO A 92 31.06 5.12 -1.16
CA PRO A 92 31.18 4.60 -2.52
C PRO A 92 30.57 3.20 -2.74
N SER A 93 30.58 2.34 -1.71
CA SER A 93 30.01 0.99 -1.76
C SER A 93 29.57 0.55 -0.36
N ALA A 94 28.50 -0.22 -0.29
CA ALA A 94 27.96 -0.78 0.95
C ALA A 94 27.15 -2.04 0.66
N TRP A 95 26.88 -2.82 1.71
CA TRP A 95 25.76 -3.75 1.68
C TRP A 95 24.46 -2.95 1.58
N GLN A 96 23.55 -3.37 0.72
CA GLN A 96 22.28 -2.71 0.53
C GLN A 96 21.15 -3.70 0.32
N ALA A 97 19.96 -3.31 0.78
CA ALA A 97 18.72 -4.07 0.66
C ALA A 97 17.69 -3.18 -0.02
N ALA A 98 17.19 -3.59 -1.19
CA ALA A 98 16.06 -2.93 -1.82
C ALA A 98 14.76 -3.57 -1.30
N ASN A 99 13.75 -2.77 -1.03
CA ASN A 99 12.43 -3.27 -0.68
C ASN A 99 11.44 -2.69 -1.69
N ARG A 100 10.94 -3.56 -2.57
CA ARG A 100 10.02 -3.15 -3.63
C ARG A 100 8.65 -2.83 -3.05
N ALA A 101 8.13 -3.68 -2.18
CA ALA A 101 6.81 -3.53 -1.55
C ALA A 101 6.68 -2.20 -0.80
N HIS A 102 7.77 -1.73 -0.20
CA HIS A 102 7.79 -0.48 0.57
C HIS A 102 8.54 0.68 -0.10
N ASN A 103 8.90 0.51 -1.37
CA ASN A 103 9.63 1.48 -2.20
C ASN A 103 10.86 2.13 -1.54
N PHE A 104 11.58 1.41 -0.68
CA PHE A 104 12.78 1.92 -0.03
C PHE A 104 14.03 1.11 -0.36
N ARG A 105 15.19 1.72 -0.18
CA ARG A 105 16.49 1.08 -0.26
C ARG A 105 17.32 1.46 0.94
N THR A 106 17.79 0.46 1.67
CA THR A 106 18.62 0.63 2.86
C THR A 106 20.07 0.32 2.49
N TYR A 107 20.98 1.22 2.87
CA TYR A 107 22.43 1.07 2.77
C TYR A 107 22.99 0.85 4.17
N PHE A 108 23.65 -0.27 4.40
CA PHE A 108 24.26 -0.61 5.69
C PHE A 108 25.70 -0.11 5.71
N THR A 109 25.91 1.05 6.34
CA THR A 109 27.23 1.71 6.42
C THR A 109 27.93 1.39 7.74
N ALA A 110 29.21 1.73 7.88
CA ALA A 110 29.96 1.52 9.12
C ALA A 110 29.40 2.30 10.32
N VAL A 111 28.69 3.41 10.08
CA VAL A 111 28.13 4.27 11.14
C VAL A 111 26.64 4.00 11.44
N GLY A 112 25.97 3.18 10.62
CA GLY A 112 24.55 2.83 10.75
C GLY A 112 23.85 2.67 9.41
N PRO A 113 22.59 2.18 9.39
CA PRO A 113 21.80 2.12 8.17
C PRO A 113 21.38 3.52 7.71
N ARG A 114 21.27 3.69 6.40
CA ARG A 114 20.64 4.86 5.78
C ARG A 114 19.67 4.40 4.72
N THR A 115 18.46 4.94 4.73
CA THR A 115 17.35 4.50 3.91
C THR A 115 16.82 5.67 3.09
N SER A 116 16.54 5.42 1.82
CA SER A 116 15.97 6.40 0.89
C SER A 116 15.03 5.73 -0.13
N PRO A 117 14.27 6.49 -0.94
CA PRO A 117 13.46 5.91 -2.00
C PRO A 117 14.25 5.00 -2.93
N ARG A 118 13.65 3.87 -3.33
CA ARG A 118 14.28 2.93 -4.26
C ARG A 118 14.36 3.49 -5.69
N THR A 119 13.32 4.18 -6.14
CA THR A 119 13.14 4.60 -7.55
C THR A 119 13.30 6.08 -7.80
N ALA A 120 13.20 6.95 -6.79
CA ALA A 120 13.26 8.38 -7.00
C ALA A 120 14.66 8.83 -7.46
N THR A 121 14.69 9.77 -8.41
CA THR A 121 15.91 10.46 -8.87
C THR A 121 16.35 11.53 -7.86
N THR A 122 15.42 12.02 -7.05
CA THR A 122 15.62 12.92 -5.91
C THR A 122 15.43 12.15 -4.59
N HIS A 123 16.22 12.46 -3.57
CA HIS A 123 16.10 11.85 -2.24
C HIS A 123 15.08 12.62 -1.41
N ASP A 124 13.82 12.62 -1.83
CA ASP A 124 12.76 13.47 -1.25
C ASP A 124 12.57 13.22 0.24
N TRP A 125 12.86 11.99 0.66
CA TRP A 125 13.03 11.64 2.06
C TRP A 125 14.24 10.72 2.27
N THR A 126 14.81 10.82 3.45
CA THR A 126 15.85 9.93 3.97
C THR A 126 15.60 9.69 5.44
N TRP A 127 15.90 8.49 5.90
CA TRP A 127 15.95 8.19 7.33
C TRP A 127 17.02 7.16 7.65
N GLY A 128 17.47 7.14 8.89
CA GLY A 128 18.33 6.09 9.41
C GLY A 128 18.11 5.95 10.90
N MET A 129 18.20 4.73 11.41
CA MET A 129 18.05 4.45 12.84
C MET A 129 19.37 3.91 13.39
N THR A 130 20.02 4.67 14.27
CA THR A 130 21.32 4.26 14.82
C THR A 130 21.20 4.04 16.32
N LEU A 131 21.57 2.85 16.78
CA LEU A 131 21.69 2.58 18.21
C LEU A 131 22.86 3.37 18.82
N ARG A 132 22.55 4.21 19.81
CA ARG A 132 23.48 5.11 20.50
C ARG A 132 23.99 4.51 21.79
N SER A 133 23.07 4.03 22.62
CA SER A 133 23.35 3.54 23.95
C SER A 133 22.42 2.39 24.32
N TRP A 134 22.82 1.57 25.28
CA TRP A 134 21.93 0.57 25.86
C TRP A 134 22.29 0.27 27.32
N GLY A 135 21.33 -0.20 28.09
CA GLY A 135 21.53 -0.60 29.48
C GLY A 135 20.27 -0.46 30.33
N PRO A 136 20.37 -0.55 31.66
CA PRO A 136 19.24 -0.28 32.54
C PRO A 136 18.74 1.15 32.32
N ARG A 137 17.42 1.32 32.23
CA ARG A 137 16.78 2.63 32.05
C ARG A 137 17.30 3.65 33.07
N GLY A 138 17.67 4.84 32.59
CA GLY A 138 18.28 5.90 33.39
C GLY A 138 19.78 5.73 33.65
N SER A 139 20.41 4.66 33.14
CA SER A 139 21.85 4.38 33.29
C SER A 139 22.42 3.64 32.07
N THR A 140 21.99 4.03 30.86
CA THR A 140 22.49 3.46 29.61
C THR A 140 23.97 3.80 29.40
N ARG A 141 24.66 2.98 28.59
CA ARG A 141 26.05 3.24 28.19
C ARG A 141 26.16 3.29 26.67
N PRO A 142 27.02 4.15 26.11
CA PRO A 142 27.27 4.17 24.67
C PRO A 142 27.67 2.80 24.15
N VAL A 143 27.16 2.44 22.96
CA VAL A 143 27.53 1.19 22.32
C VAL A 143 28.97 1.20 21.83
N SER A 144 29.62 0.03 21.80
CA SER A 144 30.92 -0.11 21.15
C SER A 144 30.80 0.02 19.64
N GLN A 145 31.91 0.32 18.97
CA GLN A 145 32.01 0.22 17.51
C GLN A 145 31.59 -1.18 17.06
N ALA A 146 30.74 -1.25 16.04
CA ALA A 146 30.25 -2.51 15.50
C ALA A 146 31.25 -3.13 14.52
N SER A 147 31.30 -4.46 14.50
CA SER A 147 31.77 -5.20 13.34
C SER A 147 30.57 -5.59 12.48
N LEU A 148 30.57 -5.14 11.22
CA LEU A 148 29.52 -5.45 10.26
C LEU A 148 29.79 -6.83 9.64
N SER A 149 28.78 -7.69 9.61
CA SER A 149 28.83 -8.98 8.93
C SER A 149 27.52 -9.28 8.22
N THR A 150 27.55 -10.16 7.22
CA THR A 150 26.36 -10.57 6.47
C THR A 150 26.30 -12.09 6.36
N LEU A 151 25.09 -12.63 6.46
CA LEU A 151 24.80 -14.05 6.28
C LEU A 151 23.48 -14.19 5.52
N GLY A 152 23.56 -14.53 4.23
CA GLY A 152 22.39 -14.58 3.36
C GLY A 152 21.68 -13.22 3.32
N ASN A 153 20.41 -13.19 3.72
CA ASN A 153 19.58 -11.98 3.75
C ASN A 153 19.65 -11.19 5.07
N ARG A 154 20.57 -11.56 5.98
CA ARG A 154 20.73 -10.93 7.28
C ARG A 154 22.01 -10.09 7.32
N VAL A 155 21.89 -8.86 7.79
CA VAL A 155 23.02 -7.98 8.12
C VAL A 155 23.11 -7.86 9.63
N GLU A 156 24.31 -7.93 10.19
CA GLU A 156 24.52 -7.84 11.63
C GLU A 156 25.60 -6.79 11.96
N TYR A 157 25.24 -5.88 12.87
CA TYR A 157 26.15 -5.00 13.59
C TYR A 157 26.45 -5.65 14.95
N ARG A 158 27.57 -6.37 15.04
CA ARG A 158 27.99 -7.07 16.27
C ARG A 158 28.80 -6.15 17.17
N ARG A 159 28.40 -6.06 18.44
CA ARG A 159 28.95 -5.17 19.47
C ARG A 159 29.21 -5.95 20.76
N ASP A 160 29.91 -5.36 21.74
CA ASP A 160 30.10 -6.01 23.03
C ASP A 160 28.76 -6.18 23.77
N GLY A 161 28.39 -7.43 24.04
CA GLY A 161 27.14 -7.80 24.74
C GLY A 161 25.84 -7.70 23.92
N LEU A 162 25.91 -7.19 22.69
CA LEU A 162 24.73 -6.88 21.88
C LEU A 162 24.97 -7.17 20.40
N THR A 163 23.98 -7.75 19.72
CA THR A 163 23.96 -7.83 18.25
C THR A 163 22.72 -7.14 17.71
N GLU A 164 22.90 -6.14 16.89
CA GLU A 164 21.83 -5.49 16.12
C GLU A 164 21.80 -6.14 14.73
N TRP A 165 20.63 -6.51 14.25
CA TRP A 165 20.49 -7.25 12.99
C TRP A 165 19.34 -6.72 12.14
N TYR A 166 19.45 -6.92 10.84
CA TYR A 166 18.47 -6.48 9.86
C TYR A 166 18.13 -7.61 8.91
N VAL A 167 16.84 -7.76 8.62
CA VAL A 167 16.31 -8.69 7.61
C VAL A 167 15.34 -7.90 6.72
N ASN A 168 15.47 -8.08 5.42
CA ASN A 168 14.64 -7.38 4.44
C ASN A 168 13.65 -8.36 3.79
N ASP A 169 12.37 -8.15 3.99
CA ASP A 169 11.28 -9.03 3.58
C ASP A 169 10.18 -8.22 2.87
N PRO A 170 9.28 -8.84 2.07
CA PRO A 170 8.10 -8.17 1.57
C PRO A 170 7.27 -7.41 2.62
N LYS A 171 7.31 -7.81 3.89
CA LYS A 171 6.64 -7.10 4.99
C LYS A 171 7.32 -5.80 5.43
N GLY A 172 8.60 -5.60 5.08
CA GLY A 172 9.38 -4.44 5.53
C GLY A 172 10.84 -4.73 5.80
N LEU A 173 11.46 -3.83 6.55
CA LEU A 173 12.81 -3.98 7.09
C LEU A 173 12.69 -4.26 8.58
N GLU A 174 12.96 -5.49 8.98
CA GLU A 174 13.09 -5.86 10.39
C GLU A 174 14.42 -5.32 10.92
N GLN A 175 14.39 -4.69 12.11
CA GLN A 175 15.58 -4.25 12.83
C GLN A 175 15.53 -4.85 14.22
N GLY A 176 16.11 -6.03 14.40
CA GLY A 176 16.11 -6.67 15.70
C GLY A 176 17.41 -6.52 16.48
N PHE A 177 17.35 -6.87 17.76
CA PHE A 177 18.45 -6.82 18.70
C PHE A 177 18.52 -8.14 19.47
N ILE A 178 19.73 -8.63 19.72
CA ILE A 178 20.00 -9.78 20.59
C ILE A 178 20.85 -9.27 21.75
N LEU A 179 20.25 -9.19 22.93
CA LEU A 179 20.98 -8.95 24.18
C LEU A 179 21.59 -10.30 24.59
N ASN A 180 22.92 -10.44 24.53
CA ASN A 180 23.58 -11.73 24.77
C ASN A 180 23.67 -12.09 26.27
N ALA A 181 23.69 -11.07 27.10
CA ALA A 181 23.75 -11.16 28.55
C ALA A 181 23.10 -9.90 29.14
N PRO A 182 22.78 -9.89 30.45
CA PRO A 182 22.35 -8.67 31.10
C PRO A 182 23.36 -7.53 30.88
N PRO A 183 22.91 -6.27 30.80
CA PRO A 183 23.82 -5.13 30.74
C PRO A 183 24.86 -5.23 31.87
N LYS A 184 26.11 -4.82 31.61
CA LYS A 184 27.23 -4.82 32.59
C LYS A 184 27.00 -3.80 33.71
N ALA A 185 25.94 -4.03 34.49
CA ALA A 185 25.47 -3.34 35.69
C ALA A 185 24.30 -4.13 36.30
N HIS A 186 24.45 -5.42 36.60
CA HIS A 186 23.64 -6.03 37.67
C HIS A 186 24.20 -5.57 39.02
N GLN A 187 24.08 -4.26 39.30
CA GLN A 187 24.22 -3.73 40.65
C GLN A 187 22.82 -3.67 41.27
N ARG A 188 22.69 -4.06 42.54
CA ARG A 188 21.43 -3.90 43.29
C ARG A 188 20.92 -2.46 43.15
N GLY A 189 19.65 -2.28 42.77
CA GLY A 189 18.97 -0.98 42.75
C GLY A 189 18.78 -0.33 41.38
N LEU A 190 19.20 -0.97 40.28
CA LEU A 190 18.92 -0.47 38.92
C LEU A 190 17.59 -1.01 38.37
N SER A 191 17.02 -0.28 37.41
CA SER A 191 15.76 -0.62 36.75
C SER A 191 15.83 -2.00 36.09
N SER A 192 14.72 -2.74 36.15
CA SER A 192 14.57 -3.97 35.38
C SER A 192 14.24 -3.73 33.91
N TRP A 193 13.87 -2.50 33.56
CA TRP A 193 13.71 -2.09 32.17
C TRP A 193 15.08 -1.86 31.57
N VAL A 194 15.41 -2.64 30.54
CA VAL A 194 16.52 -2.36 29.65
C VAL A 194 16.03 -1.43 28.55
N GLU A 195 16.83 -0.42 28.27
CA GLU A 195 16.61 0.58 27.24
C GLU A 195 17.61 0.37 26.10
N LEU A 196 17.10 0.33 24.88
CA LEU A 196 17.85 0.48 23.63
C LEU A 196 17.53 1.86 23.08
N ASP A 197 18.50 2.76 23.16
CA ASP A 197 18.35 4.18 22.80
C ASP A 197 18.83 4.39 21.36
N LEU A 198 17.87 4.68 20.48
CA LEU A 198 18.04 4.84 19.05
C LEU A 198 17.96 6.33 18.67
N GLU A 199 18.82 6.76 17.75
CA GLU A 199 18.76 8.10 17.15
C GLU A 199 18.20 8.00 15.73
N LEU A 200 17.10 8.72 15.48
CA LEU A 200 16.60 8.97 14.13
C LEU A 200 17.46 10.02 13.43
N SER A 201 17.94 9.70 12.24
CA SER A 201 18.67 10.60 11.35
C SER A 201 17.94 10.78 10.02
N GLY A 202 18.31 11.79 9.23
CA GLY A 202 17.67 12.12 7.96
C GLY A 202 16.76 13.34 8.07
N ASN A 203 15.77 13.44 7.18
CA ASN A 203 14.82 14.57 7.13
C ASN A 203 13.40 14.21 7.55
N LEU A 204 13.12 12.94 7.87
CA LEU A 204 11.86 12.53 8.46
C LEU A 204 11.78 12.91 9.95
N ARG A 205 10.57 13.20 10.41
CA ARG A 205 10.24 13.49 11.81
C ARG A 205 9.45 12.34 12.40
N ALA A 206 9.84 11.84 13.57
CA ALA A 206 9.10 10.82 14.28
C ALA A 206 7.92 11.41 15.06
N ALA A 207 6.82 10.67 15.11
CA ALA A 207 5.68 10.89 15.97
C ALA A 207 5.21 9.56 16.55
N LEU A 208 5.08 9.48 17.88
CA LEU A 208 4.55 8.30 18.55
C LEU A 208 3.03 8.33 18.50
N ASN A 209 2.40 7.22 18.12
CA ASN A 209 0.95 7.12 18.09
C ASN A 209 0.36 7.15 19.51
N ARG A 210 -0.94 7.43 19.64
CA ARG A 210 -1.62 7.55 20.94
C ARG A 210 -1.50 6.30 21.82
N SER A 211 -1.39 5.11 21.23
CA SER A 211 -1.23 3.86 21.97
C SER A 211 0.21 3.54 22.38
N GLY A 212 1.21 4.32 21.93
CA GLY A 212 2.62 4.08 22.22
C GLY A 212 3.20 2.83 21.53
N SER A 213 2.48 2.23 20.58
CA SER A 213 2.83 0.96 19.93
C SER A 213 3.45 1.13 18.54
N LYS A 214 3.47 2.35 18.00
CA LYS A 214 4.00 2.65 16.67
C LYS A 214 4.56 4.06 16.62
N ILE A 215 5.74 4.19 16.03
CA ILE A 215 6.34 5.45 15.63
C ILE A 215 6.08 5.64 14.14
N GLU A 216 5.52 6.78 13.78
CA GLU A 216 5.31 7.19 12.41
C GLU A 216 6.35 8.26 12.03
N MET A 217 7.10 8.01 10.97
CA MET A 217 8.09 8.92 10.43
C MET A 217 7.47 9.67 9.25
N ARG A 218 7.34 10.98 9.41
CA ARG A 218 6.63 11.86 8.48
C ARG A 218 7.58 12.84 7.81
N THR A 219 7.27 13.25 6.59
CA THR A 219 7.96 14.39 5.95
C THR A 219 7.72 15.67 6.75
N PRO A 220 8.49 16.76 6.53
CA PRO A 220 8.19 18.05 7.13
C PRO A 220 6.77 18.57 6.83
N GLY A 221 6.17 18.15 5.71
CA GLY A 221 4.79 18.45 5.32
C GLY A 221 3.73 17.55 5.99
N GLY A 222 4.13 16.60 6.85
CA GLY A 222 3.21 15.75 7.61
C GLY A 222 2.84 14.42 6.96
N VAL A 223 3.32 14.14 5.74
CA VAL A 223 3.02 12.88 5.03
C VAL A 223 3.73 11.70 5.71
N GLY A 224 2.99 10.66 6.10
CA GLY A 224 3.54 9.44 6.70
C GLY A 224 4.30 8.60 5.68
N ILE A 225 5.58 8.33 5.94
CA ILE A 225 6.46 7.58 5.04
C ILE A 225 6.81 6.21 5.61
N VAL A 226 7.16 6.14 6.90
CA VAL A 226 7.54 4.88 7.56
C VAL A 226 6.77 4.69 8.87
N HIS A 227 6.33 3.47 9.10
CA HIS A 227 5.82 2.95 10.35
C HIS A 227 6.89 2.07 10.99
N TYR A 228 7.32 2.41 12.18
CA TYR A 228 8.21 1.59 13.00
C TYR A 228 7.42 1.08 14.22
N GLY A 229 7.20 -0.22 14.30
CA GLY A 229 6.27 -0.77 15.28
C GLY A 229 6.41 -2.28 15.47
N ASN A 230 5.33 -2.90 15.95
CA ASN A 230 5.28 -4.34 16.25
C ASN A 230 6.40 -4.80 17.20
N LEU A 231 6.81 -3.92 18.12
CA LEU A 231 7.88 -4.21 19.06
C LEU A 231 7.51 -5.39 19.96
N ALA A 232 8.14 -6.53 19.72
CA ALA A 232 8.06 -7.70 20.58
C ALA A 232 9.43 -8.00 21.21
N ALA A 233 9.44 -8.66 22.36
CA ALA A 233 10.67 -9.18 22.95
C ALA A 233 10.45 -10.56 23.56
N PHE A 234 11.40 -11.46 23.35
CA PHE A 234 11.36 -12.84 23.84
C PHE A 234 12.68 -13.21 24.52
N ASP A 235 12.59 -13.87 25.66
CA ASP A 235 13.76 -14.45 26.32
C ASP A 235 14.13 -15.83 25.73
N ALA A 236 15.24 -16.43 26.18
CA ALA A 236 15.74 -17.70 25.67
C ALA A 236 14.81 -18.89 25.92
N SER A 237 13.85 -18.76 26.85
CA SER A 237 12.79 -19.74 27.10
C SER A 237 11.56 -19.54 26.19
N ARG A 238 11.61 -18.55 25.28
CA ARG A 238 10.51 -18.07 24.44
C ARG A 238 9.37 -17.41 25.23
N ARG A 239 9.65 -16.94 26.45
CA ARG A 239 8.70 -16.13 27.20
C ARG A 239 8.70 -14.71 26.62
N GLU A 240 7.52 -14.22 26.27
CA GLU A 240 7.34 -12.83 25.85
C GLU A 240 7.56 -11.90 27.05
N LEU A 241 8.30 -10.82 26.81
CA LEU A 241 8.63 -9.82 27.81
C LEU A 241 7.83 -8.54 27.55
N PRO A 242 7.36 -7.83 28.59
CA PRO A 242 6.69 -6.54 28.41
C PRO A 242 7.59 -5.54 27.68
N THR A 243 7.04 -4.90 26.65
CA THR A 243 7.72 -3.89 25.85
C THR A 243 6.95 -2.57 25.81
N ARG A 244 7.64 -1.46 25.56
CA ARG A 244 7.03 -0.19 25.13
C ARG A 244 8.02 0.66 24.35
N MET A 245 7.51 1.67 23.64
CA MET A 245 8.31 2.68 22.98
C MET A 245 8.06 4.04 23.60
N GLU A 246 9.13 4.84 23.69
CA GLU A 246 9.08 6.25 24.07
C GLU A 246 9.83 7.08 23.03
N LEU A 247 9.41 8.33 22.85
CA LEU A 247 9.95 9.25 21.85
C LEU A 247 10.20 10.62 22.49
N GLU A 248 11.43 11.13 22.36
CA GLU A 248 11.81 12.49 22.74
C GLU A 248 12.63 13.14 21.60
N GLY A 249 11.99 14.04 20.85
CA GLY A 249 12.62 14.62 19.66
C GLY A 249 12.92 13.57 18.60
N SER A 250 14.21 13.31 18.33
CA SER A 250 14.70 12.25 17.43
C SER A 250 15.14 10.98 18.16
N GLN A 251 15.09 10.98 19.49
CA GLN A 251 15.50 9.85 20.32
C GLN A 251 14.33 8.90 20.55
N ILE A 252 14.57 7.62 20.25
CA ILE A 252 13.58 6.55 20.34
C ILE A 252 14.11 5.52 21.32
N ALA A 253 13.42 5.37 22.44
CA ALA A 253 13.74 4.37 23.45
C ALA A 253 12.87 3.13 23.25
N LEU A 254 13.50 2.00 22.92
CA LEU A 254 12.85 0.68 23.01
C LEU A 254 13.10 0.13 24.40
N LEU A 255 12.02 -0.11 25.13
CA LEU A 255 12.05 -0.51 26.52
C LEU A 255 11.57 -1.94 26.65
N VAL A 256 12.37 -2.78 27.30
CA VAL A 256 12.06 -4.20 27.53
C VAL A 256 12.23 -4.51 29.01
N ASP A 257 11.20 -5.04 29.65
CA ASP A 257 11.27 -5.46 31.05
C ASP A 257 11.93 -6.83 31.17
N THR A 258 13.16 -6.87 31.68
CA THR A 258 13.97 -8.09 31.73
C THR A 258 13.92 -8.80 33.08
N ARG A 259 12.90 -8.51 33.91
CA ARG A 259 12.69 -9.21 35.18
C ARG A 259 12.65 -10.72 34.95
N GLU A 260 13.59 -11.40 35.60
CA GLU A 260 13.70 -12.87 35.59
C GLU A 260 13.92 -13.43 34.18
N ALA A 261 14.31 -12.60 33.20
CA ALA A 261 14.51 -13.03 31.83
C ALA A 261 15.75 -13.92 31.69
N VAL A 262 15.61 -14.99 30.90
CA VAL A 262 16.72 -15.86 30.55
C VAL A 262 17.38 -15.34 29.28
N TYR A 263 18.66 -15.01 29.36
CA TYR A 263 19.40 -14.52 28.19
C TYR A 263 19.83 -15.67 27.27
N PRO A 264 19.95 -15.43 25.94
CA PRO A 264 19.78 -14.15 25.26
C PRO A 264 18.31 -13.68 25.15
N ILE A 265 18.11 -12.36 25.07
CA ILE A 265 16.82 -11.73 24.79
C ILE A 265 16.82 -11.22 23.36
N VAL A 266 15.80 -11.56 22.59
CA VAL A 266 15.57 -11.04 21.24
C VAL A 266 14.53 -9.92 21.34
N VAL A 267 14.83 -8.76 20.76
CA VAL A 267 13.92 -7.61 20.63
C VAL A 267 13.72 -7.37 19.15
N ASP A 268 12.47 -7.28 18.69
CA ASP A 268 12.15 -7.36 17.26
C ASP A 268 11.05 -6.37 16.85
N PRO A 269 11.40 -5.13 16.51
CA PRO A 269 10.54 -4.19 15.81
C PRO A 269 10.65 -4.30 14.28
N LEU A 270 9.57 -3.91 13.59
CA LEU A 270 9.44 -3.92 12.14
C LEU A 270 9.22 -2.51 11.59
N ALA A 271 9.98 -2.15 10.54
CA ALA A 271 9.80 -0.93 9.76
C ALA A 271 9.05 -1.23 8.45
N THR A 272 7.89 -0.62 8.25
CA THR A 272 7.06 -0.74 7.03
C THR A 272 6.74 0.64 6.46
N SER A 273 6.30 0.72 5.21
CA SER A 273 5.64 1.92 4.65
C SER A 273 4.13 1.70 4.56
N PRO A 274 3.32 2.77 4.44
CA PRO A 274 1.97 2.63 3.89
C PRO A 274 2.01 1.91 2.54
N ALA A 275 0.97 1.13 2.26
CA ALA A 275 0.83 0.45 0.97
C ALA A 275 0.48 1.43 -0.17
N TRP A 276 -0.20 2.52 0.16
CA TRP A 276 -0.58 3.59 -0.74
C TRP A 276 -0.80 4.89 0.04
N THR A 277 -0.49 6.02 -0.60
CA THR A 277 -0.78 7.38 -0.10
C THR A 277 -1.15 8.24 -1.31
N ALA A 278 -2.19 9.06 -1.18
CA ALA A 278 -2.45 10.18 -2.08
C ALA A 278 -2.47 11.49 -1.29
N ASP A 279 -1.80 12.50 -1.85
CA ASP A 279 -1.68 13.82 -1.26
C ASP A 279 -2.40 14.85 -2.15
N GLY A 280 -3.10 15.80 -1.54
CA GLY A 280 -3.69 16.93 -2.26
C GLY A 280 -2.63 17.98 -2.59
N GLU A 281 -2.37 18.22 -3.89
CA GLU A 281 -1.28 19.13 -4.32
C GLU A 281 -1.59 20.64 -4.19
N ARG A 282 -2.75 21.05 -3.67
CA ARG A 282 -3.15 22.47 -3.61
C ARG A 282 -3.74 22.90 -2.26
N GLY A 283 -3.62 24.17 -1.91
CA GLY A 283 -4.12 24.72 -0.64
C GLY A 283 -5.64 24.61 -0.53
N SER A 284 -6.13 24.33 0.69
CA SER A 284 -7.54 24.16 1.08
C SER A 284 -8.25 22.88 0.61
N VAL A 285 -7.58 21.73 0.52
CA VAL A 285 -8.27 20.45 0.26
C VAL A 285 -8.53 19.71 1.56
N TYR A 286 -9.79 19.48 1.91
CA TYR A 286 -10.17 18.39 2.82
C TYR A 286 -10.13 17.05 2.03
N LEU A 287 -9.03 16.75 1.34
CA LEU A 287 -8.88 15.49 0.63
C LEU A 287 -8.91 14.36 1.66
N GLY A 288 -9.82 13.41 1.46
CA GLY A 288 -10.05 12.35 2.44
C GLY A 288 -10.97 12.78 3.58
N ASN A 289 -11.78 13.85 3.42
CA ASN A 289 -12.90 14.14 4.31
C ASN A 289 -13.86 12.94 4.39
N SER A 290 -14.13 12.35 3.23
CA SER A 290 -14.88 11.10 3.09
C SER A 290 -14.08 10.13 2.21
N VAL A 291 -13.97 8.87 2.62
CA VAL A 291 -13.26 7.81 1.87
C VAL A 291 -14.08 6.54 1.95
N ALA A 292 -14.26 5.86 0.82
CA ALA A 292 -14.93 4.58 0.75
C ALA A 292 -14.26 3.68 -0.30
N THR A 293 -14.54 2.37 -0.23
CA THR A 293 -14.37 1.55 -1.44
C THR A 293 -15.39 2.01 -2.48
N ALA A 294 -14.97 2.03 -3.74
CA ALA A 294 -15.87 2.25 -4.88
C ALA A 294 -16.46 0.93 -5.41
N GLY A 295 -16.07 -0.22 -4.84
CA GLY A 295 -16.25 -1.52 -5.47
C GLY A 295 -15.24 -1.72 -6.59
N ASP A 296 -15.51 -2.63 -7.52
CA ASP A 296 -14.74 -2.84 -8.75
C ASP A 296 -15.49 -2.14 -9.89
N VAL A 297 -15.16 -0.87 -10.15
CA VAL A 297 -15.93 -0.02 -11.08
C VAL A 297 -15.58 -0.30 -12.54
N ASN A 298 -14.46 -0.99 -12.78
CA ASN A 298 -13.96 -1.30 -14.12
C ASN A 298 -13.99 -2.79 -14.49
N GLY A 299 -14.42 -3.65 -13.56
CA GLY A 299 -14.59 -5.09 -13.74
C GLY A 299 -13.27 -5.85 -13.90
N ASP A 300 -12.16 -5.31 -13.41
CA ASP A 300 -10.84 -5.92 -13.56
C ASP A 300 -10.48 -6.94 -12.45
N GLY A 301 -11.39 -7.11 -11.48
CA GLY A 301 -11.29 -8.02 -10.35
C GLY A 301 -10.59 -7.43 -9.13
N TYR A 302 -10.25 -6.14 -9.13
CA TYR A 302 -9.65 -5.44 -8.00
C TYR A 302 -10.59 -4.33 -7.51
N SER A 303 -10.76 -4.21 -6.18
CA SER A 303 -11.55 -3.11 -5.63
C SER A 303 -10.80 -1.78 -5.71
N ASP A 304 -11.54 -0.73 -6.03
CA ASP A 304 -11.13 0.65 -6.20
C ASP A 304 -11.49 1.49 -4.97
N VAL A 305 -10.96 2.71 -4.92
CA VAL A 305 -11.17 3.66 -3.80
C VAL A 305 -11.65 5.01 -4.33
N ILE A 306 -12.71 5.53 -3.70
CA ILE A 306 -13.24 6.86 -3.96
C ILE A 306 -12.98 7.78 -2.75
N VAL A 307 -12.54 9.00 -3.04
CA VAL A 307 -12.07 9.98 -2.05
C VAL A 307 -12.74 11.32 -2.32
N GLY A 308 -13.46 11.84 -1.33
CA GLY A 308 -14.06 13.16 -1.34
C GLY A 308 -13.11 14.26 -0.86
N ALA A 309 -13.27 15.44 -1.45
CA ALA A 309 -12.56 16.67 -1.16
C ALA A 309 -13.55 17.84 -1.17
N SER A 310 -14.43 17.87 -0.16
CA SER A 310 -15.63 18.72 -0.16
C SER A 310 -15.39 20.22 -0.24
N SER A 311 -14.29 20.76 0.31
CA SER A 311 -13.97 22.20 0.18
C SER A 311 -12.91 22.50 -0.88
N TYR A 312 -12.76 21.63 -1.89
CA TYR A 312 -11.84 21.88 -2.99
C TYR A 312 -12.36 23.00 -3.90
N ASP A 313 -11.50 23.98 -4.19
CA ASP A 313 -11.77 25.08 -5.11
C ASP A 313 -11.28 24.70 -6.53
N TYR A 314 -12.18 24.62 -7.53
CA TYR A 314 -11.82 24.27 -8.91
C TYR A 314 -12.52 25.15 -9.96
N GLY A 315 -12.46 26.46 -9.77
CA GLY A 315 -13.14 27.43 -10.63
C GLY A 315 -14.27 28.13 -9.90
N GLN A 316 -14.85 27.47 -8.89
CA GLN A 316 -15.71 28.06 -7.88
C GLN A 316 -15.17 27.81 -6.45
N PRO A 317 -15.47 28.68 -5.48
CA PRO A 317 -15.12 28.44 -4.07
C PRO A 317 -15.92 27.28 -3.49
N GLU A 318 -15.24 26.35 -2.81
CA GLU A 318 -15.82 25.24 -2.05
C GLU A 318 -16.86 24.42 -2.83
N GLU A 319 -16.73 24.34 -4.15
CA GLU A 319 -17.63 23.52 -4.98
C GLU A 319 -17.48 22.02 -4.70
N GLY A 320 -16.29 21.63 -4.24
CA GLY A 320 -15.97 20.26 -3.87
C GLY A 320 -15.59 19.40 -5.07
N HIS A 321 -14.86 18.33 -4.77
CA HIS A 321 -14.30 17.45 -5.78
C HIS A 321 -14.22 16.02 -5.28
N VAL A 322 -14.22 15.06 -6.20
CA VAL A 322 -14.08 13.63 -5.91
C VAL A 322 -13.02 13.03 -6.80
N PHE A 323 -12.27 12.07 -6.25
CA PHE A 323 -11.19 11.35 -6.93
C PHE A 323 -11.43 9.86 -6.80
N LEU A 324 -11.32 9.14 -7.91
CA LEU A 324 -11.30 7.68 -7.95
C LEU A 324 -9.88 7.20 -8.25
N PHE A 325 -9.40 6.23 -7.48
CA PHE A 325 -8.13 5.56 -7.69
C PHE A 325 -8.38 4.07 -7.93
N LEU A 326 -7.97 3.58 -9.10
CA LEU A 326 -8.19 2.19 -9.45
C LEU A 326 -7.26 1.25 -8.66
N GLY A 327 -7.80 0.11 -8.26
CA GLY A 327 -7.09 -1.02 -7.73
C GLY A 327 -6.33 -1.77 -8.83
N SER A 328 -5.35 -2.57 -8.42
CA SER A 328 -4.67 -3.49 -9.33
C SER A 328 -3.93 -4.57 -8.55
N ALA A 329 -3.38 -5.55 -9.26
CA ALA A 329 -2.44 -6.52 -8.69
C ALA A 329 -1.22 -5.88 -7.99
N SER A 330 -0.90 -4.62 -8.32
CA SER A 330 0.21 -3.86 -7.74
C SER A 330 -0.23 -2.91 -6.61
N GLY A 331 -1.50 -2.91 -6.24
CA GLY A 331 -2.11 -1.95 -5.32
C GLY A 331 -2.86 -0.83 -6.05
N LEU A 332 -3.28 0.19 -5.29
CA LEU A 332 -3.99 1.36 -5.81
C LEU A 332 -3.10 2.24 -6.70
N SER A 333 -3.69 2.81 -7.74
CA SER A 333 -3.07 3.80 -8.63
C SER A 333 -2.65 5.04 -7.85
N THR A 334 -1.45 5.58 -8.11
CA THR A 334 -0.97 6.81 -7.46
C THR A 334 -1.52 8.08 -8.09
N SER A 335 -2.24 7.97 -9.20
CA SER A 335 -2.94 9.06 -9.88
C SER A 335 -4.42 8.74 -9.90
N ALA A 336 -5.27 9.75 -9.70
CA ALA A 336 -6.70 9.55 -9.88
C ALA A 336 -6.99 9.20 -11.34
N ASP A 337 -7.71 8.10 -11.56
CA ASP A 337 -8.12 7.64 -12.87
C ASP A 337 -9.37 8.40 -13.35
N TRP A 338 -10.19 8.85 -12.41
CA TRP A 338 -11.38 9.64 -12.66
C TRP A 338 -11.58 10.70 -11.59
N THR A 339 -12.20 11.81 -11.99
CA THR A 339 -12.57 12.91 -11.11
C THR A 339 -13.88 13.57 -11.51
N ALA A 340 -14.60 14.12 -10.54
CA ALA A 340 -15.76 14.98 -10.76
C ALA A 340 -15.81 16.14 -9.76
N GLU A 341 -16.57 17.17 -10.11
CA GLU A 341 -16.67 18.44 -9.38
C GLU A 341 -18.14 18.88 -9.22
N GLY A 342 -18.41 19.70 -8.21
CA GLY A 342 -19.77 20.16 -7.88
C GLY A 342 -20.35 21.18 -8.86
N ASN A 343 -19.51 21.93 -9.58
CA ASN A 343 -19.93 22.96 -10.54
C ASN A 343 -20.86 24.05 -9.95
N GLN A 344 -20.75 24.31 -8.64
CA GLN A 344 -21.50 25.35 -7.95
C GLN A 344 -20.77 25.78 -6.67
N ASP A 345 -20.67 27.10 -6.46
CA ASP A 345 -20.13 27.72 -5.24
C ASP A 345 -20.75 27.11 -3.97
N HIS A 346 -19.89 26.67 -3.04
CA HIS A 346 -20.26 26.12 -1.73
C HIS A 346 -21.20 24.90 -1.77
N ALA A 347 -21.26 24.15 -2.87
CA ALA A 347 -22.07 22.93 -2.94
C ALA A 347 -21.51 21.77 -2.08
N TYR A 348 -20.23 21.84 -1.71
CA TYR A 348 -19.52 20.80 -0.96
C TYR A 348 -19.58 19.39 -1.58
N PHE A 349 -19.50 19.30 -2.91
CA PHE A 349 -19.52 18.02 -3.61
C PHE A 349 -18.42 17.08 -3.12
N GLY A 350 -18.78 15.84 -2.78
CA GLY A 350 -17.87 14.89 -2.16
C GLY A 350 -17.78 15.01 -0.63
N VAL A 351 -18.71 15.72 0.02
CA VAL A 351 -18.88 15.70 1.50
C VAL A 351 -19.15 14.29 2.01
N SER A 352 -19.83 13.47 1.21
CA SER A 352 -20.02 12.06 1.44
C SER A 352 -19.83 11.28 0.14
N VAL A 353 -19.14 10.13 0.23
CA VAL A 353 -18.91 9.23 -0.89
C VAL A 353 -19.09 7.78 -0.45
N SER A 354 -19.62 6.93 -1.33
CA SER A 354 -19.73 5.48 -1.09
C SER A 354 -19.77 4.72 -2.40
N THR A 355 -19.55 3.39 -2.35
CA THR A 355 -20.07 2.52 -3.40
C THR A 355 -21.60 2.54 -3.34
N ALA A 356 -22.25 2.53 -4.50
CA ALA A 356 -23.68 2.29 -4.61
C ALA A 356 -24.01 0.80 -4.75
N GLY A 357 -22.99 -0.06 -4.94
CA GLY A 357 -23.16 -1.43 -5.41
C GLY A 357 -23.39 -1.45 -6.93
N ASP A 358 -23.95 -2.53 -7.48
CA ASP A 358 -24.38 -2.58 -8.88
C ASP A 358 -25.88 -2.26 -8.94
N VAL A 359 -26.22 -0.97 -9.09
CA VAL A 359 -27.61 -0.49 -9.03
C VAL A 359 -28.32 -0.63 -10.38
N ASN A 360 -27.57 -0.84 -11.46
CA ASN A 360 -28.10 -0.98 -12.81
C ASN A 360 -28.06 -2.44 -13.35
N GLY A 361 -27.41 -3.35 -12.61
CA GLY A 361 -27.32 -4.78 -12.88
C GLY A 361 -26.40 -5.14 -14.06
N ASP A 362 -25.43 -4.30 -14.38
CA ASP A 362 -24.52 -4.51 -15.52
C ASP A 362 -23.25 -5.30 -15.16
N GLY A 363 -23.06 -5.60 -13.88
CA GLY A 363 -21.93 -6.36 -13.35
C GLY A 363 -20.73 -5.52 -12.95
N PHE A 364 -20.80 -4.19 -13.06
CA PHE A 364 -19.79 -3.26 -12.57
C PHE A 364 -20.26 -2.59 -11.27
N SER A 365 -19.32 -2.20 -10.41
CA SER A 365 -19.69 -1.42 -9.22
C SER A 365 -19.93 0.04 -9.59
N ASP A 366 -20.98 0.62 -9.02
CA ASP A 366 -21.35 2.01 -9.15
C ASP A 366 -20.96 2.79 -7.90
N VAL A 367 -20.96 4.12 -8.00
CA VAL A 367 -20.64 5.01 -6.88
C VAL A 367 -21.72 6.06 -6.65
N ILE A 368 -21.86 6.48 -5.40
CA ILE A 368 -22.75 7.56 -4.99
C ILE A 368 -21.97 8.66 -4.28
N VAL A 369 -22.30 9.92 -4.60
CA VAL A 369 -21.68 11.13 -4.08
C VAL A 369 -22.75 12.10 -3.59
N GLY A 370 -22.55 12.71 -2.43
CA GLY A 370 -23.38 13.79 -1.90
C GLY A 370 -22.77 15.18 -2.07
N ALA A 371 -23.63 16.18 -2.21
CA ALA A 371 -23.35 17.62 -2.18
C ALA A 371 -24.46 18.30 -1.37
N ASP A 372 -24.29 18.42 -0.07
CA ASP A 372 -25.39 18.73 0.85
C ASP A 372 -25.82 20.20 0.86
N HIS A 373 -25.04 21.10 0.28
CA HIS A 373 -25.40 22.52 0.13
C HIS A 373 -25.69 22.89 -1.33
N TYR A 374 -25.95 21.91 -2.18
CA TYR A 374 -26.33 22.19 -3.57
C TYR A 374 -27.68 22.94 -3.64
N ASP A 375 -27.73 24.00 -4.44
CA ASP A 375 -28.90 24.83 -4.73
C ASP A 375 -29.50 24.49 -6.12
N SER A 376 -30.78 24.13 -6.19
CA SER A 376 -31.52 23.79 -7.43
C SER A 376 -32.93 24.42 -7.46
N GLY A 377 -33.03 25.65 -6.98
CA GLY A 377 -34.30 26.39 -6.86
C GLY A 377 -34.82 26.45 -5.43
N GLN A 378 -34.26 25.67 -4.51
CA GLN A 378 -34.32 25.88 -3.06
C GLN A 378 -32.88 26.10 -2.53
N THR A 379 -32.75 26.80 -1.42
CA THR A 379 -31.44 27.08 -0.80
C THR A 379 -30.99 25.91 0.05
N ASN A 380 -29.77 25.41 -0.12
CA ASN A 380 -29.17 24.27 0.58
C ASN A 380 -30.09 23.04 0.59
N GLU A 381 -30.80 22.78 -0.51
CA GLU A 381 -31.65 21.60 -0.60
C GLU A 381 -30.85 20.31 -0.72
N GLY A 382 -29.61 20.44 -1.20
CA GLY A 382 -28.68 19.34 -1.36
C GLY A 382 -29.00 18.45 -2.55
N ARG A 383 -28.01 17.69 -2.98
CA ARG A 383 -28.13 16.74 -4.10
C ARG A 383 -27.27 15.50 -3.87
N ALA A 384 -27.77 14.35 -4.32
CA ALA A 384 -27.00 13.13 -4.48
C ALA A 384 -26.86 12.76 -5.96
N TYR A 385 -25.76 12.11 -6.29
CA TYR A 385 -25.34 11.76 -7.65
C TYR A 385 -24.89 10.30 -7.67
N VAL A 386 -25.37 9.53 -8.63
CA VAL A 386 -24.90 8.17 -8.90
C VAL A 386 -24.18 8.16 -10.26
N TYR A 387 -23.03 7.51 -10.30
CA TYR A 387 -22.23 7.29 -11.50
C TYR A 387 -22.07 5.79 -11.69
N TYR A 388 -22.42 5.29 -12.87
CA TYR A 388 -22.30 3.89 -13.19
C TYR A 388 -20.86 3.49 -13.52
N GLY A 389 -20.50 2.29 -13.06
CA GLY A 389 -19.31 1.58 -13.50
C GLY A 389 -19.43 1.13 -14.95
N SER A 390 -18.28 0.82 -15.56
CA SER A 390 -18.23 0.24 -16.90
C SER A 390 -16.85 -0.33 -17.17
N ASP A 391 -16.66 -1.05 -18.27
CA ASP A 391 -15.32 -1.50 -18.69
C ASP A 391 -14.32 -0.35 -19.00
N GLN A 392 -14.81 0.90 -19.07
CA GLN A 392 -13.99 2.12 -19.18
C GLN A 392 -13.88 2.89 -17.85
N GLY A 393 -14.42 2.36 -16.75
CA GLY A 393 -14.57 3.05 -15.46
C GLY A 393 -15.80 3.95 -15.42
N LEU A 394 -15.77 4.98 -14.55
CA LEU A 394 -16.90 5.89 -14.35
C LEU A 394 -17.07 6.90 -15.49
N GLY A 395 -18.33 7.20 -15.84
CA GLY A 395 -18.69 8.28 -16.75
C GLY A 395 -18.42 9.67 -16.16
N THR A 396 -18.26 10.69 -17.01
CA THR A 396 -18.04 12.08 -16.55
C THR A 396 -19.33 12.82 -16.18
N SER A 397 -20.49 12.24 -16.47
CA SER A 397 -21.80 12.76 -16.10
C SER A 397 -22.49 11.76 -15.18
N PRO A 398 -23.27 12.22 -14.19
CA PRO A 398 -24.04 11.33 -13.35
C PRO A 398 -25.15 10.65 -14.16
N ASP A 399 -25.36 9.37 -13.91
CA ASP A 399 -26.43 8.58 -14.52
C ASP A 399 -27.77 8.81 -13.81
N TRP A 400 -27.71 9.19 -12.53
CA TRP A 400 -28.87 9.55 -11.73
C TRP A 400 -28.55 10.64 -10.72
N THR A 401 -29.53 11.50 -10.45
CA THR A 401 -29.45 12.54 -9.41
C THR A 401 -30.78 12.69 -8.68
N ALA A 402 -30.73 13.05 -7.40
CA ALA A 402 -31.91 13.44 -6.61
C ALA A 402 -31.60 14.64 -5.70
N GLU A 403 -32.63 15.42 -5.42
CA GLU A 403 -32.58 16.68 -4.66
C GLU A 403 -33.56 16.63 -3.47
N GLY A 404 -33.27 17.41 -2.43
CA GLY A 404 -34.09 17.47 -1.22
C GLY A 404 -35.45 18.15 -1.42
N GLY A 405 -35.58 19.10 -2.37
CA GLY A 405 -36.84 19.74 -2.72
C GLY A 405 -37.41 20.68 -1.66
N GLN A 406 -36.61 21.08 -0.68
CA GLN A 406 -36.97 21.96 0.44
C GLN A 406 -35.75 22.77 0.89
N ASP A 407 -35.97 23.98 1.39
CA ASP A 407 -34.88 24.85 1.85
C ASP A 407 -34.18 24.25 3.08
N ASN A 408 -32.85 24.18 3.03
CA ASN A 408 -31.95 23.76 4.11
C ASN A 408 -32.22 22.35 4.63
N VAL A 409 -32.56 21.39 3.76
CA VAL A 409 -32.74 19.98 4.18
C VAL A 409 -31.47 19.15 4.13
N LEU A 410 -30.41 19.70 3.51
CA LEU A 410 -29.08 19.10 3.43
C LEU A 410 -29.07 17.68 2.85
N PHE A 411 -29.84 17.46 1.77
CA PHE A 411 -29.91 16.16 1.13
C PHE A 411 -28.51 15.72 0.62
N GLY A 412 -28.07 14.52 0.99
CA GLY A 412 -26.74 14.04 0.60
C GLY A 412 -25.64 14.28 1.65
N THR A 413 -25.94 14.76 2.86
CA THR A 413 -24.96 14.82 3.96
C THR A 413 -24.31 13.46 4.24
N SER A 414 -25.05 12.37 4.09
CA SER A 414 -24.55 11.01 4.14
C SER A 414 -25.19 10.16 3.03
N VAL A 415 -24.36 9.36 2.37
CA VAL A 415 -24.76 8.40 1.34
C VAL A 415 -24.17 7.03 1.64
N SER A 416 -24.89 5.97 1.30
CA SER A 416 -24.38 4.60 1.39
C SER A 416 -25.14 3.65 0.47
N THR A 417 -24.52 2.53 0.09
CA THR A 417 -25.26 1.38 -0.41
C THR A 417 -26.09 0.76 0.71
N ALA A 418 -27.29 0.29 0.38
CA ALA A 418 -28.13 -0.51 1.26
C ALA A 418 -28.07 -2.01 0.92
N GLY A 419 -27.34 -2.37 -0.16
CA GLY A 419 -27.46 -3.68 -0.79
C GLY A 419 -28.84 -3.86 -1.43
N ASP A 420 -29.16 -5.08 -1.89
CA ASP A 420 -30.50 -5.40 -2.40
C ASP A 420 -31.47 -5.63 -1.23
N VAL A 421 -32.12 -4.57 -0.76
CA VAL A 421 -33.05 -4.62 0.39
C VAL A 421 -34.41 -5.17 0.01
N ASN A 422 -34.75 -5.12 -1.28
CA ASN A 422 -36.09 -5.46 -1.77
C ASN A 422 -36.15 -6.85 -2.46
N GLY A 423 -34.99 -7.43 -2.79
CA GLY A 423 -34.82 -8.75 -3.38
C GLY A 423 -35.01 -8.80 -4.91
N ASP A 424 -34.86 -7.68 -5.62
CA ASP A 424 -35.04 -7.60 -7.08
C ASP A 424 -33.76 -7.90 -7.87
N GLY A 425 -32.63 -8.07 -7.18
CA GLY A 425 -31.33 -8.37 -7.77
C GLY A 425 -30.50 -7.13 -8.13
N TYR A 426 -30.95 -5.93 -7.77
CA TYR A 426 -30.20 -4.68 -7.92
C TYR A 426 -29.81 -4.14 -6.55
N SER A 427 -28.65 -3.49 -6.46
CA SER A 427 -28.29 -2.80 -5.22
C SER A 427 -29.17 -1.57 -5.03
N ASP A 428 -29.62 -1.33 -3.80
CA ASP A 428 -30.30 -0.11 -3.38
C ASP A 428 -29.31 0.87 -2.71
N VAL A 429 -29.71 2.14 -2.63
CA VAL A 429 -28.95 3.20 -1.96
C VAL A 429 -29.79 3.91 -0.90
N VAL A 430 -29.11 4.47 0.10
CA VAL A 430 -29.70 5.35 1.12
C VAL A 430 -29.00 6.70 1.11
N VAL A 431 -29.80 7.76 1.26
CA VAL A 431 -29.36 9.15 1.29
C VAL A 431 -30.07 9.86 2.44
N SER A 432 -29.31 10.57 3.28
CA SER A 432 -29.88 11.33 4.41
C SER A 432 -30.30 12.74 3.99
N ALA A 433 -31.31 13.29 4.67
CA ALA A 433 -31.68 14.70 4.61
C ALA A 433 -32.01 15.18 6.04
N PRO A 434 -30.98 15.44 6.86
CA PRO A 434 -31.11 15.55 8.32
C PRO A 434 -31.99 16.72 8.79
N GLN A 435 -32.33 17.64 7.90
CA GLN A 435 -33.16 18.81 8.19
C GLN A 435 -34.47 18.80 7.39
N TYR A 436 -34.88 17.62 6.90
CA TYR A 436 -36.13 17.47 6.15
C TYR A 436 -37.35 17.55 7.06
N ASP A 437 -38.33 18.33 6.64
CA ASP A 437 -39.61 18.51 7.34
C ASP A 437 -40.74 17.73 6.64
N HIS A 438 -41.47 16.88 7.38
CA HIS A 438 -42.69 16.18 6.90
C HIS A 438 -43.84 16.17 7.92
N GLY A 439 -44.07 17.31 8.58
CA GLY A 439 -45.10 17.45 9.62
C GLY A 439 -44.50 17.65 11.02
N SER A 440 -43.25 17.25 11.22
CA SER A 440 -42.40 17.70 12.33
C SER A 440 -41.16 18.44 11.79
N PHE A 441 -40.49 19.20 12.67
CA PHE A 441 -39.25 19.93 12.35
C PHE A 441 -38.04 18.99 12.42
N ASP A 442 -37.20 18.99 11.38
CA ASP A 442 -35.95 18.22 11.24
C ASP A 442 -36.13 16.71 11.54
N GLU A 443 -37.01 16.01 10.81
CA GLU A 443 -37.31 14.58 11.06
C GLU A 443 -36.70 13.57 10.07
N GLY A 444 -35.94 14.05 9.07
CA GLY A 444 -35.34 13.23 8.00
C GLY A 444 -33.91 12.72 8.21
#